data_AF-A0A359LTN4-F1
#
_entry.id   AF-A0A359LTN4-F1
#
_cell.length_a   1.000
_cell.length_b   1.000
_cell.length_c   1.000
_cell.angle_alpha   90.00
_cell.angle_beta   90.00
_cell.angle_gamma   90.00
#
_symmetry.space_group_name_H-M   'P 1'
#
loop_
_entity.id
_entity.type
_entity.pdbx_description
1 polymer ?
#
loop_
_entity_poly.entity_id
_entity_poly.type
_entity_poly.pdbx_seq_one_letter_code
_entity_poly.pdbx_strand_id
1 'polypeptide(L)'
;MPLGDRGLKNLEDLLARRPFNPRVYLIAAADAAWMAPYAASRVPHLFSATLAIGGSARPAIQSNRLFAGNAALVPVFWVDPDETATRLKNAGFPLRTGPANLNDLAAAKLDSYPETADCETGNTAFGRCYWVTILGLDPAQRNDAIGTSRIVPGAGASLALGPFGYNPTAPGPGIAVGWLPPDYKGPLKLEDRLLAIDGKAIADAKAYAAMMDEAVEEKPVVVMMQRGQDRRRLETRIVVPKREELFTARVRAQYLADSKEILVVTRGVSALTVDVPPQWAGARLNWNGEERTTPVAAGPLTLKR
;
A
#
# COMPACT_ATOMS: atom_id res chain seq x y z
N MET A 1 12.57 -2.63 -13.36
CA MET A 1 12.59 -1.58 -12.31
C MET A 1 12.47 -2.30 -10.98
N PRO A 2 13.26 -2.02 -9.93
CA PRO A 2 13.00 -2.64 -8.63
C PRO A 2 11.61 -2.19 -8.17
N LEU A 3 10.65 -3.12 -8.13
CA LEU A 3 9.28 -2.87 -7.71
C LEU A 3 9.30 -2.49 -6.22
N GLY A 4 8.55 -1.46 -5.81
CA GLY A 4 8.50 -0.94 -4.44
C GLY A 4 9.06 0.49 -4.28
N ASP A 5 9.37 0.87 -3.04
CA ASP A 5 9.73 2.26 -2.65
C ASP A 5 10.89 2.86 -3.49
N ARG A 6 11.97 2.11 -3.72
CA ARG A 6 13.11 2.59 -4.53
C ARG A 6 12.70 2.88 -5.98
N GLY A 7 11.87 2.02 -6.57
CA GLY A 7 11.34 2.22 -7.91
C GLY A 7 10.47 3.47 -8.00
N LEU A 8 9.59 3.68 -7.00
CA LEU A 8 8.75 4.86 -6.94
C LEU A 8 9.54 6.16 -6.74
N LYS A 9 10.60 6.15 -5.93
CA LYS A 9 11.47 7.33 -5.78
C LYS A 9 12.22 7.67 -7.05
N ASN A 10 12.78 6.66 -7.73
CA ASN A 10 13.40 6.89 -9.03
C ASN A 10 12.40 7.47 -10.05
N LEU A 11 11.14 7.04 -10.00
CA LEU A 11 10.08 7.57 -10.86
C LEU A 11 9.70 9.00 -10.49
N GLU A 12 9.56 9.31 -9.20
CA GLU A 12 9.32 10.65 -8.70
C GLU A 12 10.44 11.62 -9.16
N ASP A 13 11.70 11.23 -8.97
CA ASP A 13 12.86 12.03 -9.40
C ASP A 13 12.89 12.24 -10.92
N LEU A 14 12.47 11.24 -11.70
CA LEU A 14 12.38 11.34 -13.15
C LEU A 14 11.29 12.33 -13.57
N LEU A 15 10.12 12.28 -12.93
CA LEU A 15 8.99 13.15 -13.23
C LEU A 15 9.18 14.57 -12.72
N ALA A 16 9.88 14.76 -11.59
CA ALA A 16 10.21 16.08 -11.05
C ALA A 16 11.06 16.94 -11.99
N ARG A 17 11.77 16.32 -12.94
CA ARG A 17 12.57 17.00 -13.98
C ARG A 17 11.75 17.42 -15.20
N ARG A 18 10.44 17.16 -15.20
CA ARG A 18 9.54 17.48 -16.30
C ARG A 18 8.57 18.59 -15.87
N PRO A 19 8.04 19.38 -16.82
CA PRO A 19 6.90 20.25 -16.54
C PRO A 19 5.75 19.44 -15.96
N PHE A 20 4.98 20.06 -15.06
CA PHE A 20 3.79 19.42 -14.49
C PHE A 20 2.87 18.92 -15.61
N ASN A 21 2.49 17.65 -15.53
CA ASN A 21 1.55 17.02 -16.44
C ASN A 21 0.37 16.46 -15.64
N PRO A 22 -0.86 16.99 -15.83
CA PRO A 22 -2.03 16.51 -15.10
C PRO A 22 -2.59 15.18 -15.61
N ARG A 23 -1.91 14.52 -16.56
CA ARG A 23 -2.30 13.27 -17.22
C ARG A 23 -1.15 12.27 -17.19
N VAL A 24 -0.80 11.82 -15.98
CA VAL A 24 0.20 10.78 -15.76
C VAL A 24 -0.53 9.57 -15.20
N TYR A 25 -0.41 8.43 -15.88
CA TYR A 25 -1.10 7.20 -15.52
C TYR A 25 -0.08 6.11 -15.22
N LEU A 26 -0.36 5.28 -14.22
CA LEU A 26 0.42 4.07 -13.95
C LEU A 26 -0.41 2.85 -14.37
N ILE A 27 0.13 2.03 -15.28
CA ILE A 27 -0.46 0.76 -15.66
C ILE A 27 0.46 -0.36 -15.16
N ALA A 28 -0.12 -1.32 -14.45
CA ALA A 28 0.55 -2.50 -13.95
C ALA A 28 -0.25 -3.76 -14.32
N ALA A 29 0.44 -4.84 -14.65
CA ALA A 29 -0.21 -6.07 -15.12
C ALA A 29 0.43 -7.31 -14.50
N ALA A 30 -0.33 -8.40 -14.46
CA ALA A 30 0.10 -9.71 -13.97
C ALA A 30 0.77 -9.62 -12.59
N ASP A 31 1.97 -10.15 -12.43
CA ASP A 31 2.70 -10.19 -11.15
C ASP A 31 3.07 -8.80 -10.60
N ALA A 32 2.98 -7.75 -11.42
CA ALA A 32 3.20 -6.37 -11.01
C ALA A 32 1.90 -5.63 -10.66
N ALA A 33 0.72 -6.23 -10.83
CA ALA A 33 -0.59 -5.56 -10.65
C ALA A 33 -0.73 -4.84 -9.30
N TRP A 34 -0.14 -5.38 -8.22
CA TRP A 34 -0.10 -4.77 -6.90
C TRP A 34 0.52 -3.37 -6.87
N MET A 35 1.34 -3.01 -7.85
CA MET A 35 1.94 -1.67 -7.94
C MET A 35 0.91 -0.57 -8.17
N ALA A 36 -0.25 -0.86 -8.79
CA ALA A 36 -1.27 0.15 -9.04
C ALA A 36 -1.87 0.72 -7.74
N PRO A 37 -2.39 -0.08 -6.80
CA PRO A 37 -2.82 0.44 -5.50
C PRO A 37 -1.64 0.91 -4.64
N TYR A 38 -0.48 0.25 -4.72
CA TYR A 38 0.70 0.64 -3.94
C TYR A 38 1.18 2.05 -4.29
N ALA A 39 1.35 2.36 -5.58
CA ALA A 39 1.82 3.66 -6.03
C ALA A 39 0.80 4.78 -5.76
N ALA A 40 -0.50 4.50 -5.98
CA ALA A 40 -1.59 5.43 -5.66
C ALA A 40 -1.59 5.81 -4.18
N SER A 41 -1.16 4.93 -3.29
CA SER A 41 -1.04 5.20 -1.87
C SER A 41 0.29 5.87 -1.47
N ARG A 42 1.41 5.50 -2.09
CA ARG A 42 2.74 5.98 -1.67
C ARG A 42 3.11 7.35 -2.24
N VAL A 43 2.68 7.66 -3.45
CA VAL A 43 3.01 8.91 -4.16
C VAL A 43 1.79 9.40 -4.95
N PRO A 44 0.66 9.65 -4.27
CA PRO A 44 -0.62 9.99 -4.93
C PRO A 44 -0.53 11.22 -5.84
N HIS A 45 0.35 12.17 -5.51
CA HIS A 45 0.55 13.42 -6.26
C HIS A 45 1.21 13.26 -7.62
N LEU A 46 1.61 12.05 -8.00
CA LEU A 46 2.24 11.80 -9.31
C LEU A 46 1.25 11.32 -10.36
N PHE A 47 0.08 10.79 -9.96
CA PHE A 47 -0.78 10.03 -10.85
C PHE A 47 -2.20 10.59 -10.89
N SER A 48 -2.72 10.77 -12.09
CA SER A 48 -4.13 11.10 -12.33
C SER A 48 -5.03 9.90 -12.05
N ALA A 49 -4.54 8.70 -12.34
CA ALA A 49 -5.18 7.42 -12.02
C ALA A 49 -4.18 6.27 -12.20
N THR A 50 -4.50 5.11 -11.61
CA THR A 50 -3.73 3.87 -11.81
C THR A 50 -4.63 2.74 -12.32
N LEU A 51 -4.05 1.80 -13.06
CA LEU A 51 -4.73 0.64 -13.63
C LEU A 51 -3.96 -0.63 -13.34
N ALA A 52 -4.63 -1.61 -12.74
CA ALA A 52 -4.17 -2.99 -12.63
C ALA A 52 -4.89 -3.90 -13.63
N ILE A 53 -4.17 -4.86 -14.21
CA ILE A 53 -4.72 -5.89 -15.13
C ILE A 53 -4.30 -7.27 -14.62
N GLY A 54 -5.28 -8.07 -14.21
CA GLY A 54 -5.05 -9.37 -13.57
C GLY A 54 -4.30 -9.26 -12.24
N GLY A 55 -3.65 -10.35 -11.85
CA GLY A 55 -2.76 -10.39 -10.68
C GLY A 55 -3.46 -10.21 -9.34
N SER A 56 -2.66 -9.88 -8.32
CA SER A 56 -3.09 -9.76 -6.92
C SER A 56 -2.55 -8.49 -6.28
N ALA A 57 -3.30 -7.88 -5.36
CA ALA A 57 -2.83 -6.79 -4.49
C ALA A 57 -2.24 -7.31 -3.18
N ARG A 58 -2.17 -8.64 -2.99
CA ARG A 58 -1.59 -9.24 -1.79
C ARG A 58 -0.20 -8.66 -1.45
N PRO A 59 0.74 -8.49 -2.39
CA PRO A 59 2.04 -7.89 -2.06
C PRO A 59 1.93 -6.46 -1.50
N ALA A 60 1.06 -5.63 -2.08
CA ALA A 60 0.83 -4.27 -1.59
C ALA A 60 0.21 -4.27 -0.19
N ILE A 61 -0.79 -5.12 0.06
CA ILE A 61 -1.45 -5.25 1.36
C ILE A 61 -0.44 -5.74 2.41
N GLN A 62 0.33 -6.79 2.11
CA GLN A 62 1.28 -7.39 3.04
C GLN A 62 2.50 -6.50 3.32
N SER A 63 2.77 -5.50 2.47
CA SER A 63 3.85 -4.53 2.69
C SER A 63 3.66 -3.69 3.96
N ASN A 64 2.44 -3.64 4.53
CA ASN A 64 2.08 -2.76 5.65
C ASN A 64 2.22 -1.25 5.35
N ARG A 65 2.33 -0.86 4.07
CA ARG A 65 2.52 0.53 3.60
C ARG A 65 1.37 1.04 2.72
N LEU A 66 0.20 0.41 2.81
CA LEU A 66 -0.97 0.79 2.05
C LEU A 66 -1.94 1.58 2.93
N PHE A 67 -2.21 2.81 2.55
CA PHE A 67 -3.05 3.79 3.24
C PHE A 67 -4.15 4.27 2.30
N ALA A 68 -5.41 4.06 2.69
CA ALA A 68 -6.56 4.44 1.87
C ALA A 68 -6.73 5.96 1.77
N GLY A 69 -6.36 6.70 2.83
CA GLY A 69 -6.43 8.17 2.85
C GLY A 69 -5.58 8.78 1.73
N ASN A 70 -4.35 8.32 1.57
CA ASN A 70 -3.42 8.81 0.55
C ASN A 70 -3.99 8.68 -0.87
N ALA A 71 -4.66 7.56 -1.14
CA ALA A 71 -5.19 7.26 -2.47
C ALA A 71 -6.54 7.94 -2.76
N ALA A 72 -7.17 8.63 -1.80
CA ALA A 72 -8.57 9.08 -1.89
C ALA A 72 -8.91 9.89 -3.16
N LEU A 73 -7.93 10.61 -3.71
CA LEU A 73 -8.07 11.43 -4.92
C LEU A 73 -7.51 10.78 -6.19
N VAL A 74 -7.00 9.56 -6.10
CA VAL A 74 -6.43 8.79 -7.23
C VAL A 74 -7.34 7.59 -7.51
N PRO A 75 -8.17 7.63 -8.57
CA PRO A 75 -8.94 6.46 -8.99
C PRO A 75 -8.01 5.29 -9.30
N VAL A 76 -8.30 4.12 -8.73
CA VAL A 76 -7.58 2.88 -9.00
C VAL A 76 -8.50 1.93 -9.74
N PHE A 77 -8.23 1.74 -11.02
CA PHE A 77 -8.96 0.80 -11.87
C PHE A 77 -8.35 -0.58 -11.79
N TRP A 78 -9.17 -1.63 -11.85
CA TRP A 78 -8.68 -3.00 -11.88
C TRP A 78 -9.53 -3.89 -12.76
N VAL A 79 -8.90 -4.40 -13.81
CA VAL A 79 -9.47 -5.37 -14.76
C VAL A 79 -9.08 -6.77 -14.32
N ASP A 80 -10.07 -7.67 -14.25
CA ASP A 80 -9.92 -9.06 -13.80
C ASP A 80 -9.22 -9.20 -12.43
N PRO A 81 -9.69 -8.52 -11.38
CA PRO A 81 -9.08 -8.62 -10.06
C PRO A 81 -9.28 -10.00 -9.42
N ASP A 82 -8.34 -10.39 -8.57
CA ASP A 82 -8.54 -11.50 -7.64
C ASP A 82 -9.35 -11.08 -6.40
N GLU A 83 -9.49 -12.00 -5.44
CA GLU A 83 -10.19 -11.79 -4.18
C GLU A 83 -9.62 -10.67 -3.28
N THR A 84 -8.39 -10.21 -3.53
CA THR A 84 -7.79 -9.12 -2.75
C THR A 84 -8.41 -7.75 -3.07
N ALA A 85 -9.07 -7.60 -4.22
CA ALA A 85 -9.83 -6.39 -4.55
C ALA A 85 -10.98 -6.12 -3.56
N THR A 86 -11.69 -7.17 -3.13
CA THR A 86 -12.76 -7.03 -2.12
C THR A 86 -12.20 -6.51 -0.80
N ARG A 87 -11.01 -6.97 -0.40
CA ARG A 87 -10.34 -6.49 0.80
C ARG A 87 -9.96 -5.01 0.70
N LEU A 88 -9.44 -4.57 -0.44
CA LEU A 88 -9.14 -3.15 -0.67
C LEU A 88 -10.42 -2.30 -0.63
N LYS A 89 -11.48 -2.74 -1.30
CA LYS A 89 -12.77 -2.04 -1.34
C LYS A 89 -13.39 -1.91 0.06
N ASN A 90 -13.39 -2.98 0.85
CA ASN A 90 -13.89 -2.98 2.22
C ASN A 90 -13.07 -2.08 3.15
N ALA A 91 -11.78 -1.86 2.84
CA ALA A 91 -10.91 -0.94 3.56
C ALA A 91 -11.03 0.52 3.09
N GLY A 92 -12.00 0.83 2.21
CA GLY A 92 -12.26 2.19 1.73
C GLY A 92 -11.29 2.67 0.64
N PHE A 93 -10.53 1.77 0.01
CA PHE A 93 -9.67 2.12 -1.12
C PHE A 93 -10.53 2.49 -2.35
N PRO A 94 -10.19 3.54 -3.14
CA PRO A 94 -11.02 4.02 -4.25
C PRO A 94 -10.90 3.14 -5.50
N LEU A 95 -11.29 1.88 -5.34
CA LEU A 95 -11.18 0.84 -6.34
C LEU A 95 -12.40 0.83 -7.28
N ARG A 96 -12.14 0.80 -8.59
CA ARG A 96 -13.12 0.65 -9.66
C ARG A 96 -12.84 -0.64 -10.42
N THR A 97 -13.71 -1.63 -10.23
CA THR A 97 -13.62 -2.94 -10.90
C THR A 97 -14.59 -3.00 -12.08
N GLY A 98 -14.18 -3.61 -13.18
CA GLY A 98 -15.04 -3.79 -14.35
C GLY A 98 -14.23 -4.05 -15.62
N PRO A 99 -14.89 -4.17 -16.79
CA PRO A 99 -14.19 -4.25 -18.06
C PRO A 99 -13.30 -3.02 -18.25
N ALA A 100 -12.23 -3.17 -19.04
CA ALA A 100 -11.27 -2.09 -19.30
C ALA A 100 -11.95 -0.86 -19.92
N ASN A 101 -12.34 0.11 -19.10
CA ASN A 101 -12.85 1.40 -19.57
C ASN A 101 -11.70 2.41 -19.60
N LEU A 102 -10.85 2.32 -20.64
CA LEU A 102 -9.75 3.25 -20.86
C LEU A 102 -10.22 4.72 -20.97
N ASN A 103 -11.49 4.95 -21.30
CA ASN A 103 -12.06 6.30 -21.32
C ASN A 103 -12.14 6.90 -19.91
N ASP A 104 -12.42 6.09 -18.89
CA ASP A 104 -12.43 6.57 -17.50
C ASP A 104 -11.03 6.95 -17.03
N LEU A 105 -10.01 6.20 -17.49
CA LEU A 105 -8.60 6.56 -17.26
C LEU A 105 -8.28 7.89 -17.96
N ALA A 106 -8.66 8.05 -19.22
CA ALA A 106 -8.41 9.27 -19.99
C ALA A 106 -9.17 10.51 -19.46
N ALA A 107 -10.30 10.30 -18.78
CA ALA A 107 -11.07 11.34 -18.11
C ALA A 107 -10.44 11.78 -16.78
N ALA A 108 -9.68 10.91 -16.12
CA ALA A 108 -9.02 11.24 -14.87
C ALA A 108 -7.93 12.30 -15.09
N LYS A 109 -7.96 13.33 -14.25
CA LYS A 109 -7.03 14.45 -14.27
C LYS A 109 -6.54 14.73 -12.86
N LEU A 110 -5.23 14.86 -12.72
CA LEU A 110 -4.58 15.26 -11.49
C LEU A 110 -4.76 16.77 -11.30
N ASP A 111 -5.30 17.17 -10.15
CA ASP A 111 -5.24 18.55 -9.68
C ASP A 111 -3.90 18.78 -8.97
N SER A 112 -3.20 19.87 -9.31
CA SER A 112 -1.97 20.25 -8.61
C SER A 112 -2.26 20.70 -7.18
N TYR A 113 -3.43 21.32 -6.96
CA TYR A 113 -3.85 21.89 -5.68
C TYR A 113 -5.31 21.51 -5.38
N PRO A 114 -5.60 20.21 -5.18
CA PRO A 114 -6.93 19.78 -4.77
C PRO A 114 -7.31 20.45 -3.45
N GLU A 115 -8.59 20.72 -3.24
CA GLU A 115 -9.06 21.36 -2.00
C GLU A 115 -8.79 20.51 -0.76
N THR A 116 -8.55 19.21 -0.91
CA THR A 116 -8.24 18.30 0.20
C THR A 116 -6.93 17.57 -0.04
N ALA A 117 -6.25 17.23 1.05
CA ALA A 117 -5.11 16.32 1.05
C ALA A 117 -5.17 15.44 2.30
N ASP A 118 -4.95 14.13 2.14
CA ASP A 118 -4.87 13.19 3.25
C ASP A 118 -3.60 12.37 3.05
N CYS A 119 -2.66 12.46 4.00
CA CYS A 119 -1.40 11.72 3.95
C CYS A 119 -1.19 10.96 5.24
N GLU A 120 -0.86 9.69 5.12
CA GLU A 120 -0.37 8.84 6.19
C GLU A 120 0.91 8.15 5.75
N THR A 121 1.94 8.19 6.61
CA THR A 121 3.20 7.48 6.39
C THR A 121 3.95 7.27 7.71
N GLY A 122 4.74 6.21 7.78
CA GLY A 122 5.78 6.00 8.78
C GLY A 122 7.19 6.26 8.23
N ASN A 123 7.28 6.70 6.97
CA ASN A 123 8.52 7.06 6.29
C ASN A 123 8.39 8.43 5.64
N THR A 124 9.12 9.42 6.17
CA THR A 124 9.08 10.82 5.69
C THR A 124 9.56 10.98 4.26
N ALA A 125 10.32 10.02 3.71
CA ALA A 125 10.60 10.01 2.28
C ALA A 125 9.30 10.03 1.46
N PHE A 126 8.24 9.38 1.93
CA PHE A 126 6.91 9.35 1.31
C PHE A 126 5.91 10.25 2.03
N GLY A 127 6.38 11.34 2.63
CA GLY A 127 5.54 12.27 3.40
C GLY A 127 4.68 13.22 2.58
N ARG A 128 4.84 13.27 1.25
CA ARG A 128 4.16 14.22 0.38
C ARG A 128 2.87 13.64 -0.21
N CYS A 129 1.79 14.40 -0.08
CA CYS A 129 0.62 14.30 -0.95
C CYS A 129 0.19 15.72 -1.33
N TYR A 130 0.26 15.98 -2.62
CA TYR A 130 -0.12 17.25 -3.26
C TYR A 130 0.68 18.41 -2.66
N TRP A 131 -0.03 19.31 -2.00
CA TRP A 131 0.44 20.53 -1.36
C TRP A 131 0.80 20.35 0.12
N VAL A 132 0.73 19.13 0.67
CA VAL A 132 1.15 18.84 2.05
C VAL A 132 2.34 17.88 2.06
N THR A 133 3.32 18.15 2.91
CA THR A 133 4.48 17.26 3.13
C THR A 133 4.75 17.08 4.62
N ILE A 134 4.65 15.85 5.14
CA ILE A 134 5.09 15.49 6.49
C ILE A 134 6.63 15.48 6.51
N LEU A 135 7.22 16.26 7.40
CA LEU A 135 8.67 16.37 7.58
C LEU A 135 9.18 15.63 8.83
N GLY A 136 8.34 15.50 9.85
CA GLY A 136 8.70 14.93 11.14
C GLY A 136 7.58 14.09 11.76
N LEU A 137 7.98 12.99 12.38
CA LEU A 137 7.14 12.02 13.06
C LEU A 137 7.40 12.12 14.56
N ASP A 138 6.35 12.21 15.39
CA ASP A 138 6.45 12.18 16.84
C ASP A 138 5.24 11.46 17.47
N PRO A 139 5.42 10.26 18.03
CA PRO A 139 4.36 9.51 18.72
C PRO A 139 3.74 10.20 19.94
N ALA A 140 4.40 11.23 20.50
CA ALA A 140 3.85 12.05 21.58
C ALA A 140 2.78 13.03 21.08
N GLN A 141 2.80 13.42 19.80
CA GLN A 141 1.80 14.30 19.18
C GLN A 141 0.52 13.55 18.82
N ARG A 142 -0.08 12.84 19.78
CA ARG A 142 -1.32 12.10 19.55
C ARG A 142 -2.49 13.05 19.36
N ASN A 143 -3.41 12.64 18.49
CA ASN A 143 -4.66 13.33 18.24
C ASN A 143 -5.69 12.28 17.80
N ASP A 144 -6.81 12.21 18.52
CA ASP A 144 -7.85 11.21 18.28
C ASP A 144 -8.87 11.66 17.21
N ALA A 145 -8.76 12.90 16.72
CA ALA A 145 -9.64 13.43 15.68
C ALA A 145 -9.50 12.71 14.33
N ILE A 146 -8.33 12.10 14.06
CA ILE A 146 -8.11 11.32 12.84
C ILE A 146 -7.47 9.95 13.15
N GLY A 147 -8.22 8.88 12.85
CA GLY A 147 -7.75 7.49 12.94
C GLY A 147 -6.73 7.12 11.86
N THR A 148 -6.23 5.90 11.87
CA THR A 148 -5.40 5.37 10.77
C THR A 148 -6.28 5.01 9.58
N SER A 149 -5.80 5.27 8.37
CA SER A 149 -6.33 4.78 7.10
C SER A 149 -5.55 3.58 6.56
N ARG A 150 -4.63 3.05 7.35
CA ARG A 150 -3.81 1.90 6.97
C ARG A 150 -4.69 0.69 6.70
N ILE A 151 -4.50 0.09 5.54
CA ILE A 151 -5.06 -1.21 5.21
C ILE A 151 -4.26 -2.25 5.99
N VAL A 152 -4.93 -2.89 6.95
CA VAL A 152 -4.30 -3.88 7.83
C VAL A 152 -3.76 -5.03 6.96
N PRO A 153 -2.44 -5.32 6.98
CA PRO A 153 -1.87 -6.49 6.32
C PRO A 153 -2.42 -7.80 6.93
N GLY A 154 -2.39 -8.91 6.18
CA GLY A 154 -2.60 -10.23 6.78
C GLY A 154 -1.43 -10.59 7.68
N ALA A 155 -1.41 -11.79 8.27
CA ALA A 155 -0.23 -12.20 9.03
C ALA A 155 1.05 -12.16 8.15
N GLY A 156 0.91 -12.40 6.84
CA GLY A 156 2.05 -12.44 5.91
C GLY A 156 2.93 -13.66 6.18
N ALA A 157 2.40 -14.63 6.91
CA ALA A 157 3.17 -15.74 7.40
C ALA A 157 3.59 -16.67 6.26
N SER A 158 4.69 -17.38 6.47
CA SER A 158 5.18 -18.38 5.53
C SER A 158 5.88 -19.50 6.26
N LEU A 159 6.09 -20.61 5.58
CA LEU A 159 6.89 -21.70 6.12
C LEU A 159 8.38 -21.36 6.04
N ALA A 160 9.13 -21.62 7.10
CA ALA A 160 10.60 -21.49 7.13
C ALA A 160 11.30 -22.62 6.36
N LEU A 161 10.84 -22.89 5.15
CA LEU A 161 11.44 -23.80 4.18
C LEU A 161 12.24 -23.03 3.12
N GLY A 162 12.33 -21.70 3.24
CA GLY A 162 12.85 -20.81 2.19
C GLY A 162 11.77 -20.42 1.18
N PRO A 163 12.04 -19.45 0.30
CA PRO A 163 11.06 -18.97 -0.66
C PRO A 163 10.79 -20.02 -1.74
N PHE A 164 9.51 -20.25 -2.04
CA PHE A 164 9.04 -21.12 -3.12
C PHE A 164 7.75 -20.56 -3.70
N GLY A 165 7.47 -20.91 -4.95
CA GLY A 165 6.26 -20.52 -5.67
C GLY A 165 5.35 -21.71 -5.90
N TYR A 166 4.06 -21.45 -5.96
CA TYR A 166 3.03 -22.43 -6.29
C TYR A 166 1.98 -21.75 -7.18
N ASN A 167 1.26 -22.53 -7.99
CA ASN A 167 0.17 -21.99 -8.80
C ASN A 167 -1.06 -21.74 -7.88
N PRO A 168 -1.53 -20.48 -7.73
CA PRO A 168 -2.65 -20.15 -6.84
C PRO A 168 -3.99 -20.71 -7.30
N THR A 169 -4.13 -21.13 -8.57
CA THR A 169 -5.35 -21.72 -9.13
C THR A 169 -5.27 -23.23 -9.27
N ALA A 170 -4.16 -23.85 -8.86
CA ALA A 170 -3.99 -25.29 -8.99
C ALA A 170 -4.99 -26.05 -8.10
N PRO A 171 -5.62 -27.11 -8.63
CA PRO A 171 -6.50 -27.96 -7.86
C PRO A 171 -5.71 -28.79 -6.83
N GLY A 172 -6.43 -29.16 -5.77
CA GLY A 172 -5.96 -30.04 -4.73
C GLY A 172 -5.71 -31.50 -5.14
N PRO A 173 -5.32 -32.37 -4.20
CA PRO A 173 -5.04 -32.05 -2.79
C PRO A 173 -3.67 -31.36 -2.62
N GLY A 174 -3.56 -30.41 -1.71
CA GLY A 174 -2.29 -29.74 -1.38
C GLY A 174 -1.84 -28.70 -2.40
N ILE A 175 -0.61 -28.22 -2.23
CA ILE A 175 0.06 -27.29 -3.16
C ILE A 175 1.33 -27.90 -3.73
N ALA A 176 1.52 -27.77 -5.04
CA ALA A 176 2.74 -28.21 -5.71
C ALA A 176 3.75 -27.05 -5.79
N VAL A 177 5.01 -27.34 -5.49
CA VAL A 177 6.14 -26.42 -5.65
C VAL A 177 6.42 -26.25 -7.15
N GLY A 178 5.96 -25.14 -7.71
CA GLY A 178 6.14 -24.81 -9.13
C GLY A 178 7.36 -23.93 -9.42
N TRP A 179 7.96 -23.33 -8.39
CA TRP A 179 9.14 -22.48 -8.56
C TRP A 179 10.03 -22.49 -7.31
N LEU A 180 11.34 -22.39 -7.55
CA LEU A 180 12.37 -22.18 -6.53
C LEU A 180 13.39 -21.14 -7.05
N PRO A 181 13.99 -20.31 -6.18
CA PRO A 181 15.04 -19.37 -6.57
C PRO A 181 16.26 -20.06 -7.19
N PRO A 182 17.03 -19.34 -8.04
CA PRO A 182 18.39 -19.75 -8.39
C PRO A 182 19.20 -20.00 -7.12
N ASP A 183 19.93 -21.11 -7.07
CA ASP A 183 20.74 -21.55 -5.91
C ASP A 183 19.97 -21.87 -4.62
N TYR A 184 18.68 -22.15 -4.69
CA TYR A 184 17.89 -22.58 -3.53
C TYR A 184 18.56 -23.77 -2.78
N LYS A 185 18.81 -23.57 -1.47
CA LYS A 185 19.43 -24.55 -0.56
C LYS A 185 18.46 -25.17 0.44
N GLY A 186 17.16 -24.87 0.34
CA GLY A 186 16.16 -25.42 1.24
C GLY A 186 15.78 -26.88 0.93
N PRO A 187 14.88 -27.48 1.72
CA PRO A 187 14.56 -28.91 1.62
C PRO A 187 13.64 -29.29 0.45
N LEU A 188 12.99 -28.30 -0.17
CA LEU A 188 12.02 -28.51 -1.25
C LEU A 188 12.70 -28.76 -2.59
N LYS A 189 12.01 -29.46 -3.47
CA LYS A 189 12.30 -29.64 -4.89
C LYS A 189 11.08 -29.24 -5.70
N LEU A 190 11.28 -28.94 -6.98
CA LEU A 190 10.17 -28.76 -7.91
C LEU A 190 9.28 -30.01 -7.90
N GLU A 191 7.98 -29.79 -8.04
CA GLU A 191 6.91 -30.80 -7.98
C GLU A 191 6.69 -31.47 -6.62
N ASP A 192 7.46 -31.11 -5.57
CA ASP A 192 7.11 -31.50 -4.21
C ASP A 192 5.72 -30.95 -3.87
N ARG A 193 4.87 -31.78 -3.27
CA ARG A 193 3.50 -31.42 -2.93
C ARG A 193 3.32 -31.33 -1.43
N LEU A 194 3.02 -30.15 -0.90
CA LEU A 194 2.69 -29.96 0.51
C LEU A 194 1.23 -30.34 0.72
N LEU A 195 0.98 -31.37 1.52
CA LEU A 195 -0.33 -31.98 1.73
C LEU A 195 -1.00 -31.53 3.04
N ALA A 196 -0.23 -31.24 4.08
CA ALA A 196 -0.77 -30.83 5.38
C ALA A 196 0.25 -30.00 6.16
N ILE A 197 -0.26 -29.14 7.04
CA ILE A 197 0.52 -28.37 8.02
C ILE A 197 -0.07 -28.66 9.40
N ASP A 198 0.77 -29.18 10.30
CA ASP A 198 0.41 -29.54 11.67
C ASP A 198 -0.82 -30.45 11.74
N GLY A 199 -0.85 -31.45 10.85
CA GLY A 199 -1.97 -32.40 10.72
C GLY A 199 -3.21 -31.87 9.99
N LYS A 200 -3.30 -30.56 9.71
CA LYS A 200 -4.40 -29.98 8.94
C LYS A 200 -4.14 -30.14 7.44
N ALA A 201 -5.01 -30.89 6.76
CA ALA A 201 -4.91 -31.10 5.33
C ALA A 201 -5.08 -29.78 4.56
N ILE A 202 -4.20 -29.56 3.59
CA ILE A 202 -4.32 -28.48 2.63
C ILE A 202 -5.23 -28.99 1.51
N ALA A 203 -6.44 -28.46 1.42
CA ALA A 203 -7.36 -28.83 0.34
C ALA A 203 -6.80 -28.40 -1.01
N ASP A 204 -6.40 -27.14 -1.14
CA ASP A 204 -5.88 -26.54 -2.37
C ASP A 204 -5.00 -25.31 -2.07
N ALA A 205 -4.59 -24.60 -3.11
CA ALA A 205 -3.78 -23.38 -3.03
C ALA A 205 -4.45 -22.23 -2.25
N LYS A 206 -5.79 -22.13 -2.30
CA LYS A 206 -6.55 -21.12 -1.56
C LYS A 206 -6.59 -21.45 -0.07
N ALA A 207 -6.79 -22.72 0.27
CA ALA A 207 -6.74 -23.19 1.65
C ALA A 207 -5.37 -22.95 2.29
N TYR A 208 -4.27 -23.21 1.58
CA TYR A 208 -2.93 -22.88 2.07
C TYR A 208 -2.76 -21.38 2.31
N ALA A 209 -3.18 -20.55 1.35
CA ALA A 209 -3.09 -19.10 1.46
C ALA A 209 -3.84 -18.56 2.69
N ALA A 210 -5.05 -19.08 2.94
CA ALA A 210 -5.86 -18.74 4.10
C ALA A 210 -5.18 -19.16 5.42
N MET A 211 -4.66 -20.40 5.52
CA MET A 211 -3.94 -20.87 6.71
C MET A 211 -2.75 -19.97 7.07
N MET A 212 -1.99 -19.53 6.06
CA MET A 212 -0.85 -18.63 6.29
C MET A 212 -1.30 -17.20 6.64
N ASP A 213 -2.43 -16.73 6.12
CA ASP A 213 -2.97 -15.41 6.48
C ASP A 213 -3.52 -15.35 7.91
N GLU A 214 -4.00 -16.48 8.45
CA GLU A 214 -4.48 -16.62 9.84
C GLU A 214 -3.35 -16.77 10.87
N ALA A 215 -2.14 -17.16 10.45
CA ALA A 215 -1.05 -17.48 11.37
C ALA A 215 -0.31 -16.22 11.86
N VAL A 216 -0.82 -15.58 12.91
CA VAL A 216 -0.31 -14.28 13.43
C VAL A 216 0.95 -14.36 14.29
N GLU A 217 1.42 -15.56 14.63
CA GLU A 217 2.60 -15.77 15.49
C GLU A 217 3.57 -16.78 14.87
N GLU A 218 4.85 -16.63 15.20
CA GLU A 218 5.85 -17.65 14.87
C GLU A 218 5.65 -18.88 15.74
N LYS A 219 5.56 -20.06 15.12
CA LYS A 219 5.43 -21.32 15.86
C LYS A 219 6.02 -22.50 15.10
N PRO A 220 6.60 -23.49 15.79
CA PRO A 220 7.04 -24.72 15.16
C PRO A 220 5.83 -25.44 14.55
N VAL A 221 5.99 -25.98 13.35
CA VAL A 221 4.96 -26.76 12.66
C VAL A 221 5.60 -27.91 11.90
N VAL A 222 4.78 -28.91 11.62
CA VAL A 222 5.19 -30.06 10.82
C VAL A 222 4.48 -30.03 9.47
N VAL A 223 5.25 -30.06 8.39
CA VAL A 223 4.72 -30.11 7.04
C VAL A 223 4.77 -31.54 6.53
N MET A 224 3.63 -32.08 6.11
CA MET A 224 3.58 -33.33 5.37
C MET A 224 3.73 -33.02 3.89
N MET A 225 4.79 -33.55 3.28
CA MET A 225 5.13 -33.34 1.88
C MET A 225 5.17 -34.67 1.14
N GLN A 226 4.76 -34.68 -0.11
CA GLN A 226 4.87 -35.80 -1.04
C GLN A 226 5.88 -35.49 -2.15
N ARG A 227 6.76 -36.46 -2.42
CA ARG A 227 7.71 -36.44 -3.53
C ARG A 227 7.57 -37.74 -4.32
N GLY A 228 6.91 -37.69 -5.48
CA GLY A 228 6.51 -38.91 -6.18
C GLY A 228 5.59 -39.77 -5.31
N GLN A 229 6.01 -41.00 -4.99
CA GLN A 229 5.26 -41.90 -4.08
C GLN A 229 5.68 -41.75 -2.60
N ASP A 230 6.79 -41.07 -2.31
CA ASP A 230 7.29 -40.90 -0.95
C ASP A 230 6.49 -39.82 -0.21
N ARG A 231 6.03 -40.12 1.01
CA ARG A 231 5.56 -39.10 1.96
C ARG A 231 6.62 -38.84 3.01
N ARG A 232 6.95 -37.58 3.22
CA ARG A 232 7.99 -37.13 4.15
C ARG A 232 7.41 -36.10 5.11
N ARG A 233 7.89 -36.20 6.35
CA ARG A 233 7.62 -35.23 7.41
C ARG A 233 8.77 -34.22 7.42
N LEU A 234 8.44 -32.93 7.33
CA LEU A 234 9.40 -31.84 7.44
C LEU A 234 9.09 -31.04 8.69
N GLU A 235 10.03 -31.01 9.63
CA GLU A 235 9.95 -30.12 10.79
C GLU A 235 10.43 -28.73 10.40
N THR A 236 9.60 -27.73 10.65
CA THR A 236 9.87 -26.34 10.31
C THR A 236 9.15 -25.43 11.30
N ARG A 237 8.98 -24.16 10.96
CA ARG A 237 8.15 -23.22 11.69
C ARG A 237 7.43 -22.30 10.73
N ILE A 238 6.31 -21.76 11.17
CA ILE A 238 5.72 -20.58 10.56
C ILE A 238 6.57 -19.38 10.99
N VAL A 239 6.94 -18.54 10.03
CA VAL A 239 7.60 -17.25 10.25
C VAL A 239 6.65 -16.13 9.84
N VAL A 240 6.62 -15.07 10.64
CA VAL A 240 5.83 -13.87 10.38
C VAL A 240 6.80 -12.75 10.02
N PRO A 241 6.64 -12.08 8.87
CA PRO A 241 7.56 -11.04 8.45
C PRO A 241 7.54 -9.88 9.44
N LYS A 242 8.72 -9.35 9.76
CA LYS A 242 8.83 -8.09 10.48
C LYS A 242 8.21 -6.99 9.62
N ARG A 243 7.17 -6.34 10.15
CA ARG A 243 6.50 -5.24 9.46
C ARG A 243 7.29 -3.95 9.67
N GLU A 244 7.61 -3.29 8.57
CA GLU A 244 8.15 -1.94 8.60
C GLU A 244 7.02 -0.91 8.85
N GLU A 245 7.36 0.27 9.37
CA GLU A 245 6.40 1.35 9.73
C GLU A 245 5.38 0.94 10.84
N LEU A 246 5.87 0.45 11.99
CA LEU A 246 5.03 0.13 13.16
C LEU A 246 4.23 1.35 13.66
N PHE A 247 4.83 2.54 13.53
CA PHE A 247 4.18 3.82 13.80
C PHE A 247 3.97 4.59 12.49
N THR A 248 2.81 5.24 12.34
CA THR A 248 2.51 6.16 11.24
C THR A 248 1.94 7.46 11.78
N ALA A 249 2.34 8.56 11.15
CA ALA A 249 1.69 9.84 11.31
C ALA A 249 0.73 10.12 10.15
N ARG A 250 -0.33 10.87 10.44
CA ARG A 250 -1.34 11.24 9.46
C ARG A 250 -1.59 12.75 9.51
N VAL A 251 -1.81 13.36 8.35
CA VAL A 251 -2.34 14.71 8.19
C VAL A 251 -3.55 14.65 7.28
N ARG A 252 -4.63 15.31 7.68
CA ARG A 252 -5.75 15.65 6.81
C ARG A 252 -5.81 17.17 6.73
N ALA A 253 -5.72 17.69 5.52
CA ALA A 253 -5.75 19.11 5.27
C ALA A 253 -6.84 19.45 4.25
N GLN A 254 -7.45 20.61 4.40
CA GLN A 254 -8.51 21.09 3.53
C GLN A 254 -8.44 22.62 3.39
N TYR A 255 -8.61 23.11 2.17
CA TYR A 255 -8.92 24.49 1.90
C TYR A 255 -10.44 24.67 1.81
N LEU A 256 -10.96 25.63 2.57
CA LEU A 256 -12.37 26.01 2.60
C LEU A 256 -12.51 27.36 1.89
N ALA A 257 -13.01 27.33 0.66
CA ALA A 257 -13.10 28.52 -0.19
C ALA A 257 -14.01 29.60 0.41
N ASP A 258 -15.13 29.19 1.02
CA ASP A 258 -16.14 30.11 1.57
C ASP A 258 -15.61 30.93 2.75
N SER A 259 -14.82 30.31 3.63
CA SER A 259 -14.24 30.95 4.82
C SER A 259 -12.81 31.46 4.61
N LYS A 260 -12.22 31.19 3.44
CA LYS A 260 -10.79 31.38 3.13
C LYS A 260 -9.91 30.83 4.24
N GLU A 261 -10.08 29.55 4.54
CA GLU A 261 -9.37 28.88 5.63
C GLU A 261 -8.66 27.62 5.13
N ILE A 262 -7.43 27.41 5.58
CA ILE A 262 -6.70 26.15 5.45
C ILE A 262 -6.79 25.46 6.81
N LEU A 263 -7.56 24.39 6.88
CA LEU A 263 -7.66 23.53 8.04
C LEU A 263 -6.65 22.39 7.92
N VAL A 264 -5.83 22.19 8.96
CA VAL A 264 -4.87 21.10 9.06
C VAL A 264 -5.12 20.34 10.36
N VAL A 265 -5.40 19.05 10.25
CA VAL A 265 -5.54 18.15 11.40
C VAL A 265 -4.48 17.07 11.29
N THR A 266 -3.71 16.85 12.35
CA THR A 266 -2.59 15.92 12.35
C THR A 266 -2.63 14.98 13.54
N ARG A 267 -2.16 13.74 13.34
CA ARG A 267 -1.83 12.77 14.38
C ARG A 267 -0.39 12.31 14.17
N GLY A 268 0.45 12.44 15.18
CA GLY A 268 1.81 11.92 15.19
C GLY A 268 2.80 12.75 14.37
N VAL A 269 2.46 13.99 13.99
CA VAL A 269 3.28 14.87 13.15
C VAL A 269 3.90 15.94 14.03
N SER A 270 5.23 16.03 14.05
CA SER A 270 5.97 17.11 14.72
C SER A 270 6.28 18.28 13.79
N ALA A 271 6.41 18.03 12.49
CA ALA A 271 6.66 19.06 11.49
C ALA A 271 6.05 18.71 10.13
N LEU A 272 5.51 19.72 9.44
CA LEU A 272 5.02 19.59 8.06
C LEU A 272 5.22 20.89 7.26
N THR A 273 5.14 20.78 5.95
CA THR A 273 5.05 21.92 5.03
C THR A 273 3.68 21.91 4.34
N VAL A 274 3.08 23.09 4.26
CA VAL A 274 1.89 23.41 3.45
C VAL A 274 2.35 24.32 2.31
N ASP A 275 2.24 23.86 1.06
CA ASP A 275 2.51 24.69 -0.12
C ASP A 275 1.24 25.44 -0.52
N VAL A 276 1.20 26.74 -0.23
CA VAL A 276 0.00 27.58 -0.45
C VAL A 276 0.03 28.14 -1.88
N PRO A 277 -0.89 27.76 -2.77
CA PRO A 277 -0.91 28.31 -4.12
C PRO A 277 -1.41 29.77 -4.12
N PRO A 278 -1.10 30.56 -5.15
CA PRO A 278 -1.44 31.98 -5.21
C PRO A 278 -2.93 32.28 -4.96
N GLN A 279 -3.83 31.42 -5.44
CA GLN A 279 -5.27 31.60 -5.28
C GLN A 279 -5.77 31.42 -3.83
N TRP A 280 -4.96 30.86 -2.93
CA TRP A 280 -5.28 30.72 -1.50
C TRP A 280 -4.55 31.75 -0.63
N ALA A 281 -3.78 32.66 -1.23
CA ALA A 281 -3.08 33.70 -0.50
C ALA A 281 -4.07 34.58 0.30
N GLY A 282 -3.70 34.90 1.54
CA GLY A 282 -4.56 35.59 2.49
C GLY A 282 -5.54 34.69 3.24
N ALA A 283 -5.49 33.37 3.04
CA ALA A 283 -6.25 32.43 3.86
C ALA A 283 -5.77 32.42 5.31
N ARG A 284 -6.67 32.10 6.23
CA ARG A 284 -6.32 31.80 7.63
C ARG A 284 -5.85 30.36 7.73
N LEU A 285 -4.91 30.08 8.62
CA LEU A 285 -4.43 28.72 8.86
C LEU A 285 -4.85 28.27 10.26
N ASN A 286 -5.54 27.13 10.33
CA ASN A 286 -5.91 26.48 11.57
C ASN A 286 -5.23 25.11 11.64
N TRP A 287 -4.37 24.90 12.64
CA TRP A 287 -3.70 23.62 12.84
C TRP A 287 -4.11 22.99 14.18
N ASN A 288 -4.86 21.89 14.12
CA ASN A 288 -5.44 21.20 15.28
C ASN A 288 -6.24 22.11 16.21
N GLY A 289 -6.96 23.09 15.67
CA GLY A 289 -7.73 24.07 16.45
C GLY A 289 -6.95 25.32 16.83
N GLU A 290 -5.64 25.37 16.58
CA GLU A 290 -4.82 26.57 16.82
C GLU A 290 -4.80 27.43 15.55
N GLU A 291 -5.56 28.53 15.58
CA GLU A 291 -5.58 29.52 14.51
C GLU A 291 -4.31 30.39 14.55
N ARG A 292 -3.68 30.57 13.39
CA ARG A 292 -2.62 31.56 13.22
C ARG A 292 -3.23 32.92 12.94
N THR A 293 -2.77 33.92 13.70
CA THR A 293 -3.28 35.30 13.62
C THR A 293 -2.89 36.03 12.33
N THR A 294 -1.86 35.57 11.63
CA THR A 294 -1.40 36.17 10.38
C THR A 294 -1.88 35.34 9.19
N PRO A 295 -2.59 35.93 8.22
CA PRO A 295 -2.94 35.27 6.97
C PRO A 295 -1.70 34.73 6.24
N VAL A 296 -1.86 33.60 5.56
CA VAL A 296 -0.74 32.96 4.87
C VAL A 296 -0.41 33.65 3.55
N ALA A 297 0.87 33.80 3.26
CA ALA A 297 1.34 34.18 1.92
C ALA A 297 1.36 32.95 1.00
N ALA A 298 1.42 33.19 -0.32
CA ALA A 298 1.67 32.14 -1.29
C ALA A 298 3.09 31.55 -1.11
N GLY A 299 3.23 30.25 -1.34
CA GLY A 299 4.46 29.49 -1.24
C GLY A 299 4.50 28.53 -0.05
N PRO A 300 5.67 27.91 0.19
CA PRO A 300 5.82 26.89 1.23
C PRO A 300 5.81 27.51 2.62
N LEU A 301 4.93 27.00 3.47
CA LEU A 301 4.82 27.34 4.89
C LEU A 301 5.17 26.11 5.74
N THR A 302 6.24 26.21 6.52
CA THR A 302 6.61 25.15 7.47
C THR A 302 5.94 25.37 8.83
N LEU A 303 5.29 24.32 9.32
CA LEU A 303 4.67 24.24 10.64
C LEU A 303 5.46 23.25 11.50
N LYS A 304 5.69 23.60 12.76
CA LYS A 304 6.40 22.77 13.74
C LYS A 304 5.72 22.87 15.11
N ARG A 305 5.76 21.77 15.87
CA ARG A 305 5.37 21.67 17.27
C ARG A 305 6.57 21.33 18.13
#